data_AF-A0A5J4WPC1-F1
#
_entry.id   AF-A0A5J4WPC1-F1
#
_cell.length_a   1.000
_cell.length_b   1.000
_cell.length_c   1.000
_cell.angle_alpha   90.00
_cell.angle_beta   90.00
_cell.angle_gamma   90.00
#
_symmetry.space_group_name_H-M   'P 1'
#
loop_
_entity.id
_entity.type
_entity.pdbx_description
1 polymer ?
#
loop_
_entity_poly.entity_id
_entity_poly.type
_entity_poly.pdbx_seq_one_letter_code
_entity_poly.pdbx_strand_id
1 'polypeptide(L)'
;MAVVGIDFGSDSSRIASFVDAIGYKQRIIGTAGKGTMVSNAANFVFGFKSLFGKQIDDPEIERHQHYSGAMLIENQKGQLCFQVQDKNGIIQIPITTIAATFFFKLFEQIQAGDGSKHASVITLSVPSFFTQEQRVSVIEAVQICNIAEKITFISDIAALAMEYTTNNWGKLFDKQQTQTSESKDKKYEPIQHEQQLKYFALFILLGHSYSTAAVIRFSQDSTSVLSSVSSEVISGQEIDRRMAKYIASIIEHRQHLAEGTVWDDGPRT
;
A
#
# COMPACT_ATOMS: atom_id res chain seq x y z
N MET A 1 -26.71 -1.06 4.58
CA MET A 1 -25.50 -0.22 4.43
C MET A 1 -24.36 -1.14 4.01
N ALA A 2 -23.86 -1.02 2.78
CA ALA A 2 -22.75 -1.85 2.30
C ALA A 2 -21.43 -1.18 2.68
N VAL A 3 -20.54 -1.91 3.34
CA VAL A 3 -19.20 -1.45 3.73
C VAL A 3 -18.17 -2.28 2.99
N VAL A 4 -17.24 -1.62 2.31
CA VAL A 4 -16.15 -2.30 1.58
C VAL A 4 -14.83 -1.93 2.24
N GLY A 5 -14.12 -2.96 2.74
CA GLY A 5 -12.74 -2.83 3.22
C GLY A 5 -11.76 -3.11 2.10
N ILE A 6 -10.79 -2.21 1.89
CA ILE A 6 -9.79 -2.32 0.83
C ILE A 6 -8.40 -2.17 1.43
N ASP A 7 -7.57 -3.18 1.22
CA ASP A 7 -6.13 -3.05 1.40
C ASP A 7 -5.54 -2.27 0.23
N PHE A 8 -5.13 -1.03 0.51
CA PHE A 8 -4.50 -0.17 -0.48
C PHE A 8 -2.99 -0.41 -0.53
N GLY A 9 -2.53 -1.65 -0.69
CA GLY A 9 -1.09 -2.01 -0.71
C GLY A 9 -0.27 -1.34 -1.83
N SER A 10 1.06 -1.40 -1.82
CA SER A 10 1.91 -0.77 -2.85
C SER A 10 2.22 -1.67 -4.06
N ASP A 11 2.03 -2.98 -3.91
CA ASP A 11 2.18 -3.97 -4.99
C ASP A 11 1.18 -5.11 -4.74
N SER A 12 0.30 -5.39 -5.70
CA SER A 12 -0.67 -6.49 -5.65
C SER A 12 -0.93 -7.05 -7.04
N SER A 13 -0.90 -8.37 -7.15
CA SER A 13 -1.19 -9.12 -8.38
C SER A 13 -2.66 -9.54 -8.50
N ARG A 14 -3.46 -9.41 -7.43
CA ARG A 14 -4.82 -9.97 -7.36
C ARG A 14 -5.91 -8.96 -7.75
N ILE A 15 -5.65 -7.68 -7.55
CA ILE A 15 -6.59 -6.58 -7.77
C ILE A 15 -5.81 -5.51 -8.51
N ALA A 16 -6.32 -5.09 -9.68
CA ALA A 16 -5.80 -4.02 -10.54
C ALA A 16 -4.36 -3.62 -10.18
N SER A 17 -3.34 -4.37 -10.61
CA SER A 17 -1.94 -4.01 -10.31
C SER A 17 -1.72 -2.52 -10.56
N PHE A 18 -0.95 -1.88 -9.66
CA PHE A 18 -0.50 -0.48 -9.67
C PHE A 18 0.36 -0.22 -10.91
N VAL A 19 -0.21 -0.45 -12.07
CA VAL A 19 0.44 -0.62 -13.35
C VAL A 19 -0.53 -0.05 -14.33
N ASP A 20 -0.16 1.08 -14.88
CA ASP A 20 -0.90 1.75 -15.92
C ASP A 20 0.00 1.87 -17.14
N ALA A 21 -0.27 1.04 -18.14
CA ALA A 21 0.38 1.14 -19.43
C ALA A 21 -0.52 1.94 -20.36
N ILE A 22 -0.12 3.19 -20.61
CA ILE A 22 -0.82 4.06 -21.53
C ILE A 22 -0.27 3.75 -22.92
N GLY A 23 -1.06 3.00 -23.69
CA GLY A 23 -0.75 2.69 -25.08
C GLY A 23 -1.51 3.60 -26.03
N TYR A 24 -1.00 3.74 -27.27
CA TYR A 24 -1.60 4.54 -28.34
C TYR A 24 -3.10 4.29 -28.62
N LYS A 25 -3.64 3.12 -28.26
CA LYS A 25 -5.05 2.75 -28.50
C LYS A 25 -5.85 2.56 -27.22
N GLN A 26 -5.22 2.10 -26.14
CA GLN A 26 -5.92 1.74 -24.91
C GLN A 26 -4.99 1.82 -23.70
N ARG A 27 -5.59 2.10 -22.56
CA ARG A 27 -4.98 2.07 -21.25
C ARG A 27 -5.12 0.67 -20.65
N ILE A 28 -4.00 0.03 -20.29
CA ILE A 28 -4.00 -1.33 -19.75
C ILE A 28 -3.62 -1.27 -18.28
N ILE A 29 -4.55 -1.72 -17.41
CA ILE A 29 -4.37 -1.71 -15.97
C ILE A 29 -4.16 -3.13 -15.48
N GLY A 30 -3.20 -3.31 -14.58
CA GLY A 30 -3.01 -4.57 -13.87
C GLY A 30 -1.96 -5.51 -14.46
N THR A 31 -2.15 -6.81 -14.26
CA THR A 31 -1.19 -7.85 -14.66
C THR A 31 -0.92 -7.84 -16.17
N ALA A 32 -1.93 -7.54 -16.98
CA ALA A 32 -1.79 -7.37 -18.43
C ALA A 32 -0.86 -6.20 -18.79
N GLY A 33 -0.89 -5.10 -18.03
CA GLY A 33 0.00 -3.97 -18.22
C GLY A 33 1.44 -4.31 -17.85
N LYS A 34 1.66 -5.13 -16.82
CA LYS A 34 3.00 -5.52 -16.31
C LYS A 34 3.88 -6.15 -17.39
N GLY A 35 3.29 -6.90 -18.33
CA GLY A 35 4.02 -7.48 -19.47
C GLY A 35 4.60 -6.45 -20.45
N THR A 36 4.09 -5.21 -20.44
CA THR A 36 4.55 -4.11 -21.31
C THR A 36 5.59 -3.21 -20.65
N MET A 37 6.00 -3.49 -19.41
CA MET A 37 6.92 -2.66 -18.65
C MET A 37 8.24 -2.39 -19.38
N VAL A 38 8.79 -3.40 -20.07
CA VAL A 38 10.07 -3.27 -20.79
C VAL A 38 9.90 -2.61 -22.16
N SER A 39 8.82 -2.93 -22.88
CA SER A 39 8.58 -2.42 -24.25
C SER A 39 7.93 -1.03 -24.28
N ASN A 40 7.27 -0.61 -23.20
CA ASN A 40 6.55 0.66 -23.07
C ASN A 40 6.97 1.41 -21.78
N ALA A 41 8.25 1.34 -21.40
CA ALA A 41 8.75 1.86 -20.13
C ALA A 41 8.41 3.34 -19.89
N ALA A 42 8.49 4.18 -20.94
CA ALA A 42 8.21 5.62 -20.85
C ALA A 42 6.74 5.95 -20.50
N ASN A 43 5.81 5.03 -20.76
CA ASN A 43 4.38 5.20 -20.47
C ASN A 43 3.88 4.20 -19.42
N PHE A 44 4.81 3.52 -18.75
CA PHE A 44 4.51 2.54 -17.73
C PHE A 44 4.59 3.20 -16.36
N VAL A 45 3.43 3.38 -15.72
CA VAL A 45 3.32 4.01 -14.41
C VAL A 45 3.12 2.94 -13.35
N PHE A 46 3.95 2.96 -12.30
CA PHE A 46 3.77 2.10 -11.13
C PHE A 46 4.15 2.77 -9.83
N GLY A 47 3.87 2.12 -8.69
CA GLY A 47 4.32 2.58 -7.37
C GLY A 47 3.81 3.97 -6.96
N PHE A 48 2.69 4.43 -7.51
CA PHE A 48 2.20 5.80 -7.31
C PHE A 48 1.70 6.08 -5.88
N LYS A 49 1.47 5.05 -5.05
CA LYS A 49 1.01 5.21 -3.66
C LYS A 49 1.97 6.06 -2.83
N SER A 50 3.28 5.91 -3.00
CA SER A 50 4.25 6.72 -2.26
C SER A 50 4.33 8.17 -2.73
N LEU A 51 3.73 8.49 -3.89
CA LEU A 51 3.79 9.81 -4.53
C LEU A 51 2.65 10.74 -4.10
N PHE A 52 1.66 10.24 -3.35
CA PHE A 52 0.57 11.09 -2.87
C PHE A 52 1.09 12.24 -2.01
N GLY A 53 0.49 13.43 -2.20
CA GLY A 53 0.80 14.62 -1.43
C GLY A 53 2.24 15.12 -1.54
N LYS A 54 3.08 14.51 -2.39
CA LYS A 54 4.48 14.88 -2.57
C LYS A 54 4.65 15.94 -3.64
N GLN A 55 5.68 16.75 -3.46
CA GLN A 55 6.15 17.75 -4.41
C GLN A 55 7.33 17.21 -5.21
N ILE A 56 7.63 17.83 -6.36
CA ILE A 56 8.66 17.36 -7.30
C ILE A 56 10.07 17.33 -6.68
N ASP A 57 10.33 18.15 -5.67
CA ASP A 57 11.58 18.29 -4.94
C ASP A 57 11.73 17.31 -3.75
N ASP A 58 10.72 16.50 -3.46
CA ASP A 58 10.78 15.51 -2.39
C ASP A 58 11.79 14.40 -2.73
N PRO A 59 12.74 14.04 -1.83
CA PRO A 59 13.76 13.02 -2.09
C PRO A 59 13.20 11.63 -2.48
N GLU A 60 11.96 11.31 -2.08
CA GLU A 60 11.28 10.10 -2.52
C GLU A 60 10.99 10.10 -4.02
N ILE A 61 10.78 11.28 -4.64
CA ILE A 61 10.54 11.41 -6.08
C ILE A 61 11.79 11.05 -6.86
N GLU A 62 12.94 11.57 -6.45
CA GLU A 62 14.22 11.22 -7.06
C GLU A 62 14.46 9.71 -6.96
N ARG A 63 14.23 9.14 -5.76
CA ARG A 63 14.31 7.68 -5.57
C ARG A 63 13.35 6.95 -6.50
N HIS A 64 12.14 7.45 -6.67
CA HIS A 64 11.14 6.86 -7.55
C HIS A 64 11.54 6.87 -9.02
N GLN A 65 12.11 7.97 -9.49
CA GLN A 65 12.58 8.08 -10.87
C GLN A 65 13.72 7.11 -11.20
N HIS A 66 14.50 6.64 -10.22
CA HIS A 66 15.55 5.64 -10.46
C HIS A 66 15.04 4.29 -10.98
N TYR A 67 13.78 3.95 -10.69
CA TYR A 67 13.18 2.69 -11.12
C TYR A 67 11.94 2.87 -12.00
N SER A 68 11.40 4.09 -12.09
CA SER A 68 10.29 4.42 -12.99
C SER A 68 10.82 4.75 -14.39
N GLY A 69 10.24 4.12 -15.42
CA GLY A 69 10.48 4.54 -16.81
C GLY A 69 9.68 5.79 -17.19
N ALA A 70 8.54 6.03 -16.54
CA ALA A 70 7.73 7.23 -16.77
C ALA A 70 8.28 8.41 -15.97
N MET A 71 8.43 9.56 -16.65
CA MET A 71 8.95 10.78 -16.06
C MET A 71 7.91 11.44 -15.14
N LEU A 72 8.36 11.90 -13.97
CA LEU A 72 7.56 12.72 -13.07
C LEU A 72 7.89 14.20 -13.29
N ILE A 73 6.86 15.02 -13.40
CA ILE A 73 6.97 16.47 -13.59
C ILE A 73 5.96 17.19 -12.70
N GLU A 74 6.18 18.48 -12.51
CA GLU A 74 5.18 19.38 -11.94
C GLU A 74 4.42 20.06 -13.08
N ASN A 75 3.07 20.05 -13.03
CA ASN A 75 2.25 20.72 -14.03
C ASN A 75 2.09 22.23 -13.72
N GLN A 76 1.43 22.97 -14.62
CA GLN A 76 1.18 24.42 -14.46
C GLN A 76 0.35 24.78 -13.21
N LYS A 77 -0.31 23.81 -12.58
CA LYS A 77 -1.12 23.98 -11.36
C LYS A 77 -0.36 23.58 -10.09
N GLY A 78 0.92 23.26 -10.20
CA GLY A 78 1.75 22.82 -9.07
C GLY A 78 1.44 21.39 -8.60
N GLN A 79 0.88 20.55 -9.47
CA GLN A 79 0.57 19.16 -9.13
C GLN A 79 1.63 18.24 -9.72
N LEU A 80 2.04 17.24 -8.93
CA LEU A 80 2.86 16.14 -9.41
C LEU A 80 2.09 15.31 -10.45
N CYS A 81 2.72 15.08 -11.60
CA CYS A 81 2.14 14.38 -12.74
C CYS A 81 3.14 13.39 -13.33
N PHE A 82 2.62 12.29 -13.87
CA PHE A 82 3.35 11.48 -14.84
C PHE A 82 3.24 12.11 -16.22
N GLN A 83 4.37 12.28 -16.89
CA GLN A 83 4.44 12.64 -18.30
C GLN A 83 4.48 11.35 -19.13
N VAL A 84 3.47 11.19 -19.99
CA VAL A 84 3.29 10.00 -20.81
C VAL A 84 2.90 10.42 -22.23
N GLN A 85 3.20 9.58 -23.20
CA GLN A 85 2.89 9.77 -24.60
C GLN A 85 1.64 8.97 -25.00
N ASP A 86 0.64 9.68 -25.50
CA ASP A 86 -0.54 9.10 -26.14
C ASP A 86 -0.47 9.34 -27.67
N LYS A 87 -1.44 8.78 -28.42
CA LYS A 87 -1.60 9.00 -29.87
C LYS A 87 -1.68 10.46 -30.30
N ASN A 88 -2.13 11.35 -29.40
CA ASN A 88 -2.29 12.78 -29.67
C ASN A 88 -1.07 13.60 -29.22
N GLY A 89 -0.02 12.95 -28.73
CA GLY A 89 1.19 13.60 -28.23
C GLY A 89 1.42 13.38 -26.73
N ILE A 90 2.30 14.19 -26.15
CA ILE A 90 2.66 14.11 -24.73
C ILE A 90 1.55 14.71 -23.88
N ILE A 91 1.08 13.95 -22.89
CA ILE A 91 0.08 14.35 -21.92
C ILE A 91 0.65 14.27 -20.50
N GLN A 92 0.08 15.08 -19.59
CA GLN A 92 0.48 15.13 -18.19
C GLN A 92 -0.70 14.63 -17.34
N ILE A 93 -0.49 13.56 -16.58
CA ILE A 93 -1.55 12.94 -15.79
C ILE A 93 -1.24 13.08 -14.30
N PRO A 94 -2.08 13.79 -13.52
CA PRO A 94 -1.91 13.90 -12.07
C PRO A 94 -1.91 12.54 -11.36
N ILE A 95 -1.14 12.43 -10.28
CA ILE A 95 -1.10 11.23 -9.42
C ILE A 95 -2.52 10.83 -8.97
N THR A 96 -3.36 11.79 -8.61
CA THR A 96 -4.75 11.56 -8.20
C THR A 96 -5.59 10.94 -9.30
N THR A 97 -5.41 11.34 -10.56
CA THR A 97 -6.10 10.75 -11.73
C THR A 97 -5.61 9.32 -12.01
N ILE A 98 -4.31 9.06 -11.88
CA ILE A 98 -3.78 7.69 -11.98
C ILE A 98 -4.43 6.80 -10.93
N ALA A 99 -4.44 7.24 -9.67
CA ALA A 99 -5.05 6.51 -8.57
C ALA A 99 -6.56 6.33 -8.73
N ALA A 100 -7.29 7.33 -9.21
CA ALA A 100 -8.71 7.22 -9.51
C ALA A 100 -8.99 6.10 -10.51
N THR A 101 -8.09 5.89 -11.48
CA THR A 101 -8.27 4.84 -12.48
C THR A 101 -8.02 3.45 -11.88
N PHE A 102 -7.04 3.34 -10.98
CA PHE A 102 -6.86 2.13 -10.17
C PHE A 102 -8.10 1.83 -9.35
N PHE A 103 -8.63 2.82 -8.62
CA PHE A 103 -9.84 2.66 -7.82
C PHE A 103 -11.00 2.22 -8.70
N PHE A 104 -11.28 2.94 -9.79
CA PHE A 104 -12.34 2.58 -10.73
C PHE A 104 -12.27 1.11 -11.16
N LYS A 105 -11.07 0.61 -11.51
CA LYS A 105 -10.90 -0.80 -11.91
C LYS A 105 -11.13 -1.78 -10.77
N LEU A 106 -10.63 -1.47 -9.57
CA LEU A 106 -10.88 -2.26 -8.37
C LEU A 106 -12.39 -2.34 -8.06
N PHE A 107 -13.11 -1.23 -8.16
CA PHE A 107 -14.56 -1.23 -7.93
C PHE A 107 -15.32 -1.96 -9.02
N GLU A 108 -14.93 -1.85 -10.28
CA GLU A 108 -15.49 -2.66 -11.36
C GLU A 108 -15.39 -4.16 -11.05
N GLN A 109 -14.27 -4.62 -10.48
CA GLN A 109 -14.09 -6.01 -10.06
C GLN A 109 -14.98 -6.39 -8.86
N ILE A 110 -15.11 -5.50 -7.87
CA ILE A 110 -16.01 -5.71 -6.73
C ILE A 110 -17.47 -5.82 -7.21
N GLN A 111 -17.91 -4.91 -8.08
CA GLN A 111 -19.27 -4.90 -8.65
C GLN A 111 -19.55 -6.18 -9.44
N ALA A 112 -18.57 -6.68 -10.20
CA ALA A 112 -18.71 -7.93 -10.94
C ALA A 112 -18.86 -9.16 -10.04
N GLY A 113 -18.24 -9.15 -8.85
CA GLY A 113 -18.31 -10.25 -7.89
C GLY A 113 -19.55 -10.24 -6.98
N ASP A 114 -19.94 -9.06 -6.51
CA ASP A 114 -20.99 -8.89 -5.47
C ASP A 114 -22.33 -8.37 -6.05
N GLY A 115 -22.35 -7.87 -7.29
CA GLY A 115 -23.53 -7.31 -7.94
C GLY A 115 -24.00 -5.96 -7.37
N SER A 116 -23.32 -5.46 -6.34
CA SER A 116 -23.62 -4.19 -5.66
C SER A 116 -23.05 -3.02 -6.46
N LYS A 117 -23.89 -2.10 -6.93
CA LYS A 117 -23.45 -0.95 -7.76
C LYS A 117 -22.77 0.17 -6.96
N HIS A 118 -23.07 0.28 -5.66
CA HIS A 118 -22.60 1.37 -4.81
C HIS A 118 -22.30 0.88 -3.39
N ALA A 119 -21.17 1.33 -2.84
CA ALA A 119 -20.82 1.12 -1.43
C ALA A 119 -21.25 2.34 -0.61
N SER A 120 -21.90 2.13 0.53
CA SER A 120 -22.23 3.25 1.44
C SER A 120 -20.97 3.81 2.10
N VAL A 121 -20.05 2.91 2.50
CA VAL A 121 -18.79 3.29 3.14
C VAL A 121 -17.64 2.48 2.54
N ILE A 122 -16.55 3.17 2.19
CA ILE A 122 -15.27 2.54 1.89
C ILE A 122 -14.32 2.78 3.06
N THR A 123 -13.66 1.72 3.53
CA THR A 123 -12.56 1.80 4.49
C THR A 123 -11.26 1.40 3.79
N LEU A 124 -10.33 2.33 3.68
CA LEU A 124 -9.01 2.10 3.09
C LEU A 124 -7.97 1.88 4.18
N SER A 125 -7.19 0.81 4.08
CA SER A 125 -6.01 0.66 4.92
C SER A 125 -4.84 1.48 4.34
N VAL A 126 -4.18 2.26 5.19
CA VAL A 126 -3.02 3.09 4.81
C VAL A 126 -1.91 3.00 5.85
N PRO A 127 -0.66 3.35 5.50
CA PRO A 127 0.42 3.35 6.46
C PRO A 127 0.12 4.32 7.62
N SER A 128 0.55 3.99 8.84
CA SER A 128 0.29 4.83 10.01
C SER A 128 0.90 6.23 9.88
N PHE A 129 2.03 6.34 9.18
CA PHE A 129 2.75 7.59 8.91
C PHE A 129 2.17 8.44 7.78
N PHE A 130 1.10 8.00 7.10
CA PHE A 130 0.47 8.82 6.06
C PHE A 130 0.03 10.18 6.63
N THR A 131 0.47 11.25 6.00
CA THR A 131 0.11 12.61 6.41
C THR A 131 -1.35 12.92 6.10
N GLN A 132 -1.85 14.03 6.62
CA GLN A 132 -3.22 14.45 6.33
C GLN A 132 -3.39 14.79 4.85
N GLU A 133 -2.40 15.45 4.25
CA GLU A 133 -2.36 15.82 2.83
C GLU A 133 -2.42 14.57 1.94
N GLN A 134 -1.65 13.54 2.27
CA GLN A 134 -1.68 12.25 1.58
C GLN A 134 -3.06 11.60 1.63
N ARG A 135 -3.71 11.59 2.81
CA ARG A 135 -5.07 11.05 2.98
C ARG A 135 -6.10 11.84 2.18
N VAL A 136 -5.97 13.17 2.12
CA VAL A 136 -6.83 14.02 1.29
C VAL A 136 -6.66 13.70 -0.18
N SER A 137 -5.42 13.55 -0.68
CA SER A 137 -5.19 13.17 -2.08
C SER A 137 -5.76 11.79 -2.43
N VAL A 138 -5.74 10.84 -1.49
CA VAL A 138 -6.41 9.54 -1.67
C VAL A 138 -7.93 9.70 -1.72
N ILE A 139 -8.53 10.52 -0.83
CA ILE A 139 -9.97 10.83 -0.87
C ILE A 139 -10.35 11.43 -2.22
N GLU A 140 -9.59 12.43 -2.70
CA GLU A 140 -9.83 13.07 -4.01
C GLU A 140 -9.83 12.04 -5.14
N ALA A 141 -8.85 11.11 -5.14
CA ALA A 141 -8.78 10.05 -6.13
C ALA A 141 -10.03 9.14 -6.12
N VAL A 142 -10.54 8.78 -4.94
CA VAL A 142 -11.77 7.97 -4.81
C VAL A 142 -13.01 8.77 -5.19
N GLN A 143 -13.06 10.07 -4.88
CA GLN A 143 -14.17 10.96 -5.21
C GLN A 143 -14.34 11.12 -6.72
N ILE A 144 -13.25 11.14 -7.49
CA ILE A 144 -13.29 11.14 -8.97
C ILE A 144 -14.11 9.95 -9.51
N CYS A 145 -14.11 8.81 -8.82
CA CYS A 145 -14.85 7.62 -9.24
C CYS A 145 -16.36 7.68 -8.93
N ASN A 146 -16.81 8.54 -7.99
CA ASN A 146 -18.21 8.69 -7.58
C ASN A 146 -18.94 7.38 -7.21
N ILE A 147 -18.34 6.60 -6.33
CA ILE A 147 -18.69 5.20 -6.02
C ILE A 147 -19.08 4.96 -4.56
N ALA A 148 -18.79 5.90 -3.67
CA ALA A 148 -19.16 5.82 -2.27
C ALA A 148 -19.52 7.16 -1.66
N GLU A 149 -20.39 7.12 -0.65
CA GLU A 149 -20.86 8.29 0.08
C GLU A 149 -19.84 8.73 1.15
N LYS A 150 -19.18 7.76 1.80
CA LYS A 150 -18.21 8.02 2.86
C LYS A 150 -16.93 7.22 2.68
N ILE A 151 -15.79 7.89 2.87
CA ILE A 151 -14.46 7.28 2.85
C ILE A 151 -13.88 7.38 4.26
N THR A 152 -13.32 6.28 4.74
CA THR A 152 -12.69 6.18 6.06
C THR A 152 -11.34 5.50 5.94
N PHE A 153 -10.47 5.71 6.92
CA PHE A 153 -9.13 5.14 6.93
C PHE A 153 -8.90 4.30 8.18
N ILE A 154 -8.13 3.24 8.02
CA ILE A 154 -7.55 2.45 9.11
C ILE A 154 -6.04 2.30 8.87
N SER A 155 -5.23 2.18 9.92
CA SER A 155 -3.81 1.89 9.71
C SER A 155 -3.62 0.43 9.27
N ASP A 156 -2.70 0.17 8.34
CA ASP A 156 -2.41 -1.18 7.83
C ASP A 156 -2.11 -2.17 8.97
N ILE A 157 -1.34 -1.74 9.99
CA ILE A 157 -1.00 -2.60 11.13
C ILE A 157 -2.16 -2.81 12.11
N ALA A 158 -3.06 -1.84 12.23
CA ALA A 158 -4.29 -2.01 13.02
C ALA A 158 -5.26 -2.96 12.33
N ALA A 159 -5.40 -2.87 11.00
CA ALA A 159 -6.18 -3.81 10.22
C ALA A 159 -5.65 -5.25 10.37
N LEU A 160 -4.32 -5.43 10.29
CA LEU A 160 -3.67 -6.73 10.56
C LEU A 160 -3.96 -7.25 11.97
N ALA A 161 -3.88 -6.38 12.97
CA ALA A 161 -4.14 -6.76 14.37
C ALA A 161 -5.61 -7.11 14.62
N MET A 162 -6.54 -6.40 13.99
CA MET A 162 -7.97 -6.72 14.04
C MET A 162 -8.26 -8.08 13.40
N GLU A 163 -7.65 -8.38 12.26
CA GLU A 163 -7.78 -9.68 11.59
C GLU A 163 -7.24 -10.82 12.48
N TYR A 164 -6.05 -10.63 13.05
CA TYR A 164 -5.46 -11.61 13.98
C TYR A 164 -6.39 -11.87 15.16
N THR A 165 -6.90 -10.81 15.79
CA THR A 165 -7.74 -10.92 16.98
C THR A 165 -9.09 -11.54 16.68
N THR A 166 -9.71 -11.19 15.56
CA THR A 166 -10.97 -11.80 15.13
C THR A 166 -10.81 -13.32 14.94
N ASN A 167 -9.73 -13.75 14.29
CA ASN A 167 -9.46 -15.17 14.03
C ASN A 167 -8.96 -15.96 15.25
N ASN A 168 -8.42 -15.28 16.27
CA ASN A 168 -7.84 -15.93 17.45
C ASN A 168 -8.56 -15.57 18.75
N TRP A 169 -9.75 -14.96 18.67
CA TRP A 169 -10.49 -14.44 19.81
C TRP A 169 -10.63 -15.45 20.94
N GLY A 170 -11.15 -16.64 20.65
CA GLY A 170 -11.35 -17.66 21.67
C GLY A 170 -10.05 -18.21 22.26
N LYS A 171 -8.95 -18.22 21.50
CA LYS A 171 -7.63 -18.59 22.06
C LYS A 171 -7.08 -17.54 23.00
N LEU A 172 -7.34 -16.27 22.71
CA LEU A 172 -6.92 -15.13 23.52
C LEU A 172 -7.80 -15.01 24.77
N PHE A 173 -9.12 -15.12 24.66
CA PHE A 173 -10.02 -14.75 25.75
C PHE A 173 -10.81 -15.90 26.39
N ASP A 174 -10.87 -17.11 25.79
CA ASP A 174 -11.65 -18.23 26.37
C ASP A 174 -10.82 -19.15 27.29
N LYS A 175 -9.51 -18.94 27.45
CA LYS A 175 -8.64 -19.83 28.26
C LYS A 175 -8.76 -19.70 29.79
N GLN A 176 -9.87 -19.15 30.30
CA GLN A 176 -10.20 -19.22 31.74
C GLN A 176 -11.64 -19.68 31.99
N GLN A 177 -11.94 -20.94 31.68
CA GLN A 177 -12.86 -21.75 32.50
C GLN A 177 -12.26 -23.06 33.05
N THR A 178 -10.95 -23.33 32.89
CA THR A 178 -10.36 -24.63 33.28
C THR A 178 -9.08 -24.58 34.11
N GLN A 179 -8.81 -23.50 34.85
CA GLN A 179 -7.76 -23.51 35.89
C GLN A 179 -8.14 -22.78 37.20
N THR A 180 -9.43 -22.69 37.51
CA THR A 180 -9.92 -22.19 38.81
C THR A 180 -11.03 -23.08 39.35
N SER A 181 -10.73 -24.36 39.56
CA SER A 181 -11.53 -25.24 40.40
C SER A 181 -10.73 -26.47 40.81
N GLU A 182 -9.68 -26.28 41.62
CA GLU A 182 -9.19 -27.34 42.52
C GLU A 182 -8.24 -26.77 43.59
N SER A 183 -8.79 -25.91 44.44
CA SER A 183 -8.26 -25.77 45.80
C SER A 183 -9.43 -25.52 46.73
N LYS A 184 -9.96 -26.60 47.31
CA LYS A 184 -10.81 -26.54 48.49
C LYS A 184 -10.02 -25.88 49.62
N ASP A 185 -10.72 -25.09 50.41
CA ASP A 185 -10.25 -24.38 51.61
C ASP A 185 -9.46 -23.08 51.37
N LYS A 186 -10.19 -21.96 51.37
CA LYS A 186 -9.92 -20.86 52.31
C LYS A 186 -11.06 -19.83 52.34
N LYS A 187 -11.44 -19.50 53.56
CA LYS A 187 -12.39 -18.51 54.04
C LYS A 187 -11.86 -17.09 53.76
N TYR A 188 -11.94 -16.64 52.51
CA TYR A 188 -11.68 -15.27 52.08
C TYR A 188 -12.63 -14.96 50.94
N GLU A 189 -13.45 -13.91 51.05
CA GLU A 189 -14.14 -13.37 49.88
C GLU A 189 -13.09 -12.69 48.99
N PRO A 190 -12.92 -13.11 47.72
CA PRO A 190 -12.01 -12.45 46.83
C PRO A 190 -12.56 -11.06 46.52
N ILE A 191 -11.77 -10.02 46.75
CA ILE A 191 -12.00 -8.71 46.14
C ILE A 191 -12.02 -8.94 44.63
N GLN A 192 -13.20 -8.86 44.01
CA GLN A 192 -13.39 -8.97 42.57
C GLN A 192 -12.85 -7.70 41.90
N HIS A 193 -11.53 -7.51 41.90
CA HIS A 193 -10.93 -6.82 40.78
C HIS A 193 -10.87 -7.85 39.66
N GLU A 194 -11.87 -7.83 38.77
CA GLU A 194 -11.74 -8.44 37.45
C GLU A 194 -10.43 -7.92 36.83
N GLN A 195 -9.37 -8.71 36.95
CA GLN A 195 -8.13 -8.45 36.24
C GLN A 195 -8.42 -8.74 34.78
N GLN A 196 -8.93 -7.71 34.10
CA GLN A 196 -9.22 -7.79 32.68
C GLN A 196 -7.94 -8.26 31.96
N LEU A 197 -8.02 -9.45 31.36
CA LEU A 197 -6.86 -10.06 30.68
C LEU A 197 -6.41 -9.12 29.57
N LYS A 198 -5.15 -8.68 29.65
CA LYS A 198 -4.50 -7.82 28.67
C LYS A 198 -3.42 -8.63 27.96
N TYR A 199 -3.59 -8.83 26.65
CA TYR A 199 -2.60 -9.46 25.80
C TYR A 199 -1.83 -8.40 25.04
N PHE A 200 -0.52 -8.58 24.97
CA PHE A 200 0.36 -7.71 24.20
C PHE A 200 0.96 -8.54 23.08
N ALA A 201 0.88 -8.04 21.85
CA ALA A 201 1.50 -8.68 20.70
C ALA A 201 2.29 -7.64 19.91
N LEU A 202 3.45 -8.07 19.40
CA LEU A 202 4.22 -7.32 18.43
C LEU A 202 3.79 -7.78 17.03
N PHE A 203 3.25 -6.85 16.25
CA PHE A 203 3.00 -7.05 14.83
C PHE A 203 4.14 -6.46 14.04
N ILE A 204 4.58 -7.18 12.99
CA ILE A 204 5.58 -6.72 12.05
C ILE A 204 5.01 -6.93 10.65
N LEU A 205 4.84 -5.84 9.92
CA LEU A 205 4.41 -5.81 8.53
C LEU A 205 5.62 -5.44 7.67
N LEU A 206 6.04 -6.36 6.81
CA LEU A 206 7.12 -6.16 5.84
C LEU A 206 6.48 -6.03 4.46
N GLY A 207 6.43 -4.81 3.95
CA GLY A 207 5.81 -4.49 2.66
C GLY A 207 6.82 -4.27 1.54
N HIS A 208 6.30 -4.10 0.33
CA HIS A 208 7.12 -3.79 -0.84
C HIS A 208 7.75 -2.39 -0.74
N SER A 209 6.98 -1.35 -0.40
CA SER A 209 7.51 0.03 -0.33
C SER A 209 7.87 0.52 1.08
N TYR A 210 7.39 -0.16 2.13
CA TYR A 210 7.71 0.23 3.51
C TYR A 210 7.55 -0.98 4.44
N SER A 211 8.13 -0.89 5.64
CA SER A 211 7.88 -1.82 6.75
C SER A 211 7.37 -1.07 7.97
N THR A 212 6.59 -1.72 8.81
CA THR A 212 6.07 -1.16 10.06
C THR A 212 6.00 -2.23 11.13
N ALA A 213 6.35 -1.88 12.36
CA ALA A 213 6.16 -2.73 13.53
C ALA A 213 5.38 -1.97 14.61
N ALA A 214 4.50 -2.66 15.32
CA ALA A 214 3.71 -2.05 16.39
C ALA A 214 3.44 -3.02 17.54
N VAL A 215 3.51 -2.51 18.77
CA VAL A 215 3.05 -3.22 19.96
C VAL A 215 1.58 -2.87 20.17
N ILE A 216 0.74 -3.89 20.18
CA ILE A 216 -0.71 -3.76 20.27
C ILE A 216 -1.20 -4.50 21.50
N ARG A 217 -2.05 -3.82 22.27
CA ARG A 217 -2.71 -4.38 23.43
C ARG A 217 -4.14 -4.74 23.07
N PHE A 218 -4.48 -6.00 23.34
CA PHE A 218 -5.83 -6.53 23.26
C PHE A 218 -6.41 -6.70 24.66
N SER A 219 -7.64 -6.24 24.84
CA SER A 219 -8.52 -6.55 25.96
C SER A 219 -9.85 -7.05 25.40
N GLN A 220 -10.71 -7.62 26.26
CA GLN A 220 -12.03 -8.09 25.86
C GLN A 220 -12.90 -6.98 25.22
N ASP A 221 -12.70 -5.73 25.63
CA ASP A 221 -13.50 -4.61 25.12
C ASP A 221 -12.78 -3.77 24.06
N SER A 222 -11.46 -3.91 23.91
CA SER A 222 -10.69 -2.95 23.12
C SER A 222 -9.41 -3.52 22.52
N THR A 223 -9.08 -3.00 21.33
CA THR A 223 -7.77 -3.15 20.70
C THR A 223 -7.12 -1.78 20.62
N SER A 224 -5.91 -1.65 21.15
CA SER A 224 -5.20 -0.37 21.22
C SER A 224 -3.76 -0.52 20.75
N VAL A 225 -3.37 0.27 19.75
CA VAL A 225 -1.98 0.40 19.32
C VAL A 225 -1.25 1.25 20.36
N LEU A 226 -0.25 0.67 21.04
CA LEU A 226 0.49 1.35 22.10
C LEU A 226 1.67 2.16 21.55
N SER A 227 2.37 1.58 20.58
CA SER A 227 3.48 2.21 19.89
C SER A 227 3.63 1.59 18.51
N SER A 228 4.11 2.38 17.56
CA SER A 228 4.43 1.91 16.21
C SER A 228 5.68 2.62 15.69
N VAL A 229 6.48 1.90 14.93
CA VAL A 229 7.62 2.43 14.18
C VAL A 229 7.50 1.99 12.72
N SER A 230 7.84 2.89 11.81
CA SER A 230 7.75 2.65 10.37
C SER A 230 9.05 3.07 9.69
N SER A 231 9.36 2.41 8.58
CA SER A 231 10.54 2.69 7.77
C SER A 231 10.25 2.46 6.30
N GLU A 232 10.48 3.49 5.48
CA GLU A 232 10.41 3.41 4.01
C GLU A 232 11.73 2.89 3.42
N VAL A 233 12.82 2.91 4.20
CA VAL A 233 14.15 2.43 3.79
C VAL A 233 14.38 0.94 4.06
N ILE A 234 13.51 0.30 4.84
CA ILE A 234 13.50 -1.15 5.06
C ILE A 234 12.26 -1.68 4.36
N SER A 235 12.43 -2.14 3.12
CA SER A 235 11.31 -2.57 2.27
C SER A 235 11.76 -3.57 1.23
N GLY A 236 10.83 -4.34 0.65
CA GLY A 236 11.13 -5.27 -0.43
C GLY A 236 11.80 -4.59 -1.61
N GLN A 237 11.33 -3.41 -1.98
CA GLN A 237 11.88 -2.59 -3.05
C GLN A 237 13.35 -2.22 -2.82
N GLU A 238 13.74 -1.88 -1.59
CA GLU A 238 15.14 -1.55 -1.28
C GLU A 238 16.03 -2.80 -1.31
N ILE A 239 15.50 -3.97 -0.94
CA ILE A 239 16.20 -5.25 -1.09
C ILE A 239 16.44 -5.52 -2.58
N ASP A 240 15.41 -5.40 -3.42
CA ASP A 240 15.50 -5.57 -4.87
C ASP A 240 16.50 -4.60 -5.50
N ARG A 241 16.49 -3.32 -5.08
CA ARG A 241 17.43 -2.30 -5.54
C ARG A 241 18.87 -2.67 -5.20
N ARG A 242 19.14 -3.12 -3.98
CA ARG A 242 20.51 -3.52 -3.54
C ARG A 242 20.98 -4.75 -4.30
N MET A 243 20.12 -5.73 -4.52
CA MET A 243 20.43 -6.89 -5.35
C MET A 243 20.74 -6.49 -6.79
N ALA A 244 19.92 -5.63 -7.40
CA ALA A 244 20.14 -5.13 -8.76
C ALA A 244 21.47 -4.39 -8.89
N LYS A 245 21.81 -3.51 -7.95
CA LYS A 245 23.12 -2.82 -7.92
C LYS A 245 24.30 -3.78 -7.79
N TYR A 246 24.18 -4.79 -6.93
CA TYR A 246 25.22 -5.80 -6.77
C TYR A 246 25.41 -6.59 -8.06
N ILE A 247 24.33 -7.04 -8.70
CA ILE A 247 24.38 -7.75 -9.99
C ILE A 247 24.99 -6.87 -11.08
N ALA A 248 24.59 -5.59 -11.16
CA ALA A 248 25.17 -4.63 -12.10
C ALA A 248 26.69 -4.50 -11.92
N SER A 249 27.16 -4.36 -10.67
CA SER A 249 28.61 -4.28 -10.39
C SER A 249 29.40 -5.52 -10.83
N ILE A 250 28.80 -6.71 -10.73
CA ILE A 250 29.41 -7.95 -11.24
C ILE A 250 29.52 -7.92 -12.76
N ILE A 251 28.47 -7.44 -13.45
CA ILE A 251 28.45 -7.33 -14.91
C ILE A 251 29.50 -6.32 -15.38
N GLU A 252 29.51 -5.13 -14.78
CA GLU A 252 30.48 -4.08 -15.10
C GLU A 252 31.91 -4.57 -14.94
N HIS A 253 32.20 -5.24 -13.81
CA HIS A 253 33.52 -5.81 -13.55
C HIS A 253 33.92 -6.89 -14.58
N ARG A 254 32.99 -7.79 -14.94
CA ARG A 254 33.25 -8.86 -15.92
C ARG A 254 33.38 -8.37 -17.35
N GLN A 255 32.69 -7.29 -17.69
CA GLN A 255 32.67 -6.70 -19.03
C GLN A 255 33.67 -5.55 -19.19
N HIS A 256 34.46 -5.25 -18.14
CA HIS A 256 35.39 -4.12 -18.11
C HIS A 256 34.73 -2.77 -18.42
N LEU A 257 33.49 -2.60 -17.96
CA LEU A 257 32.74 -1.34 -18.08
C LEU A 257 33.10 -0.42 -16.92
N ALA A 258 32.95 0.90 -17.14
CA ALA A 258 33.06 1.86 -16.04
C ALA A 258 31.88 1.69 -15.07
N GLU A 259 32.09 2.04 -13.81
CA GLU A 259 31.00 2.04 -12.81
C GLU A 259 29.89 3.01 -13.23
N GLY A 260 28.64 2.53 -13.23
CA GLY A 260 27.49 3.32 -13.66
C GLY A 260 27.36 3.46 -15.17
N THR A 261 28.00 2.56 -15.95
CA THR A 261 27.82 2.56 -17.41
C THR A 261 26.38 2.22 -17.73
N VAL A 262 25.61 3.22 -18.18
CA VAL A 262 24.27 3.00 -18.70
C VAL A 262 24.41 2.29 -20.05
N TRP A 263 23.81 1.12 -20.16
CA TRP A 263 23.75 0.37 -21.41
C TRP A 263 22.82 1.13 -22.38
N ASP A 264 23.42 1.83 -23.35
CA ASP A 264 22.70 2.44 -24.46
C ASP A 264 22.54 1.39 -25.57
N ASP A 265 21.35 0.79 -25.65
CA ASP A 265 20.97 -0.13 -26.73
C ASP A 265 20.88 0.57 -28.11
N GLY A 266 21.12 1.88 -28.17
CA GLY A 266 20.73 2.70 -29.31
C GLY A 266 19.21 2.76 -29.46
N PRO A 267 18.70 3.45 -30.50
CA PRO A 267 17.28 3.42 -30.81
C PRO A 267 16.87 1.98 -31.13
N ARG A 268 16.05 1.37 -30.26
CA ARG A 268 15.37 0.10 -30.54
C ARG A 268 14.39 0.33 -31.70
N THR A 269 14.83 0.02 -32.92
CA THR A 269 14.02 0.06 -34.16
C THR A 269 12.95 -1.00 -34.19
#